data_AF-A0A382JFJ7-F1
#
_entry.id   AF-A0A382JFJ7-F1
#
_cell.length_a   1.000
_cell.length_b   1.000
_cell.length_c   1.000
_cell.angle_alpha   90.00
_cell.angle_beta   90.00
_cell.angle_gamma   90.00
#
_symmetry.space_group_name_H-M   'P 1'
#
loop_
_entity.id
_entity.type
_entity.pdbx_description
1 polymer ?
#
loop_
_entity_poly.entity_id
_entity_poly.type
_entity_poly.pdbx_seq_one_letter_code
_entity_poly.pdbx_strand_id
1 'polypeptide(L)'
;MEVQVDGIMPEEKTNLVMKFKCKKCGHSIAMLTNKFETEFVSKLGVELGGATGVSTAPMATVSSSLAQAKEELKKTNPEDDLIWTEEALKRIQRVPFFVRGMARKTVITFAMEKGATTIDAKLMDEVREK
;
A
#
# COMPACT_ATOMS: atom_id res chain seq x y z
N MET A 1 0.74 12.26 14.95
CA MET A 1 1.90 12.64 15.77
C MET A 1 3.01 12.95 14.79
N GLU A 2 3.11 14.20 14.36
CA GLU A 2 4.11 14.60 13.37
C GLU A 2 5.42 14.89 14.08
N VAL A 3 6.39 14.00 13.87
CA VAL A 3 7.77 14.14 14.32
C VAL A 3 8.50 15.07 13.36
N GLN A 4 8.62 16.34 13.76
CA GLN A 4 9.57 17.25 13.11
C GLN A 4 10.98 16.86 13.58
N VAL A 5 11.77 16.31 12.65
CA VAL A 5 13.18 15.95 12.82
C VAL A 5 14.07 17.11 12.39
N ASP A 6 13.84 18.29 12.95
CA ASP A 6 14.80 19.39 12.81
C ASP A 6 15.98 19.11 13.77
N GLY A 7 16.82 18.16 13.34
CA GLY A 7 18.03 17.76 14.05
C GLY A 7 19.05 18.88 13.99
N ILE A 8 19.23 19.60 15.09
CA ILE A 8 20.42 20.43 15.29
C ILE A 8 21.56 19.46 15.59
N MET A 9 22.34 19.12 14.57
CA MET A 9 23.61 18.41 14.71
C MET A 9 24.58 19.28 15.52
N PRO A 10 25.12 18.83 16.66
CA PRO A 10 26.26 19.51 17.27
C PRO A 10 27.50 19.31 16.38
N GLU A 11 28.33 20.34 16.23
CA GLU A 11 29.47 20.37 15.29
C GLU A 11 30.57 19.33 15.57
N GLU A 12 30.47 18.57 16.67
CA GLU A 12 31.37 17.46 16.98
C GLU A 12 30.81 16.13 16.47
N LYS A 13 31.33 15.71 15.32
CA LYS A 13 30.95 14.58 14.45
C LYS A 13 30.98 13.15 15.07
N THR A 14 30.56 12.91 16.31
CA THR A 14 30.76 11.57 16.92
C THR A 14 29.60 10.94 17.68
N ASN A 15 28.50 11.63 17.97
CA ASN A 15 27.34 11.00 18.60
C ASN A 15 26.04 11.49 17.96
N LEU A 16 25.12 10.56 17.68
CA LEU A 16 23.81 10.88 17.14
C LEU A 16 22.89 11.29 18.30
N VAL A 17 22.24 12.45 18.15
CA VAL A 17 21.31 12.98 19.16
C VAL A 17 19.96 13.21 18.51
N MET A 18 18.92 12.55 19.02
CA MET A 18 17.54 12.78 18.61
C MET A 18 16.82 13.60 19.68
N LYS A 19 16.33 14.79 19.30
CA LYS A 19 15.59 15.68 20.20
C LYS A 19 14.10 15.64 19.89
N PHE A 20 13.31 15.29 20.90
CA PHE A 20 11.86 15.29 20.82
C PHE A 20 11.33 16.49 21.61
N LYS A 21 10.43 17.27 21.00
CA LYS A 21 9.79 18.42 21.65
C LYS A 21 8.27 18.28 21.58
N CYS A 22 7.61 18.34 22.74
CA CYS A 22 6.16 18.37 22.80
C CYS A 22 5.63 19.74 22.37
N LYS A 23 4.79 19.78 21.32
CA LYS A 23 4.18 21.03 20.82
C LYS A 23 3.13 21.64 21.78
N LYS A 24 2.58 20.86 22.72
CA LYS A 24 1.54 21.34 23.66
C LYS A 24 2.09 21.96 24.94
N CYS A 25 3.10 21.34 25.56
CA CYS A 25 3.65 21.79 26.85
C CYS A 25 5.11 22.26 26.77
N GLY A 26 5.72 22.22 25.57
CA GLY A 26 7.09 22.70 25.36
C GLY A 26 8.21 21.80 25.90
N HIS A 27 7.87 20.75 26.65
CA HIS A 27 8.83 19.81 27.22
C HIS A 27 9.66 19.12 26.13
N SER A 28 10.96 18.97 26.36
CA SER A 28 11.86 18.31 25.42
C SER A 28 12.71 17.25 26.08
N ILE A 29 12.84 16.11 25.42
CA ILE A 29 13.69 15.00 25.80
C ILE A 29 14.68 14.77 24.67
N ALA A 30 15.95 14.58 24.99
CA ALA A 30 16.98 14.22 24.03
C ALA A 30 17.44 12.79 24.30
N MET A 31 17.46 11.97 23.27
CA MET A 31 18.07 10.65 23.29
C MET A 31 19.45 10.76 22.66
N LEU A 32 20.48 10.44 23.43
CA LEU A 32 21.86 10.40 22.97
C LEU A 32 22.24 8.94 22.78
N THR A 33 22.58 8.53 21.55
CA THR A 33 23.15 7.20 21.33
C THR A 33 24.66 7.27 21.57
N ASN A 34 25.21 6.26 22.23
CA ASN A 34 26.66 6.17 22.43
C ASN A 34 27.37 5.95 21.07
N LYS A 35 28.65 6.30 20.97
CA LYS A 35 29.47 6.18 19.76
C LYS A 35 29.42 4.78 19.13
N PHE A 36 29.50 3.73 19.96
CA PHE A 36 29.45 2.34 19.47
C PHE A 36 28.08 1.95 18.90
N GLU A 37 27.01 2.38 19.55
CA GLU A 37 25.64 2.14 19.05
C GLU A 37 25.39 2.90 17.74
N THR A 38 25.89 4.13 17.65
CA THR A 38 25.76 4.99 16.47
C THR A 38 26.50 4.41 15.25
N GLU A 39 27.72 3.91 15.45
CA GLU A 39 28.51 3.29 14.37
C GLU A 39 27.90 1.98 13.88
N PHE A 40 27.39 1.15 14.80
CA PHE A 40 26.76 -0.13 14.46
C PHE A 40 25.46 0.06 13.67
N VAL A 41 24.57 0.94 14.14
CA VAL A 41 23.28 1.23 13.46
C VAL A 41 23.51 1.83 12.07
N SER A 42 24.52 2.70 11.92
CA SER A 42 24.90 3.27 10.62
C SER A 42 25.38 2.20 9.63
N LYS A 43 26.19 1.24 10.10
CA LYS A 43 26.67 0.12 9.27
C LYS A 43 25.58 -0.88 8.88
N LEU A 44 24.53 -0.99 9.69
CA LEU A 44 23.33 -1.79 9.36
C LEU A 44 22.41 -1.10 8.35
N GLY A 45 22.70 0.15 7.96
CA GLY A 45 21.90 0.90 6.98
C GLY A 45 20.49 1.24 7.46
N VAL A 46 20.28 1.28 8.78
CA VAL A 46 18.97 1.60 9.38
C VAL A 46 18.82 3.12 9.43
N GLU A 47 17.92 3.66 8.60
CA GLU A 47 17.59 5.08 8.59
C GLU A 47 16.58 5.40 9.71
N LEU A 48 16.99 6.24 10.67
CA LEU A 48 16.07 6.80 11.68
C LEU A 48 15.51 8.14 11.19
N GLY A 49 14.42 8.04 10.45
CA GLY A 49 13.62 9.17 9.98
C GLY A 49 12.40 8.61 9.27
N GLY A 50 11.21 9.03 9.68
CA GLY A 50 9.97 8.58 9.04
C GLY A 50 10.05 8.78 7.54
N ALA A 51 9.56 7.79 6.79
CA ALA A 51 9.66 7.68 5.34
C ALA A 51 9.40 9.00 4.60
N THR A 52 10.47 9.74 4.31
CA THR A 52 10.45 10.82 3.33
C THR A 52 11.25 10.36 2.13
N GLY A 53 10.52 9.84 1.14
CA GLY A 53 10.96 9.74 -0.26
C GLY A 53 12.14 8.81 -0.51
N VAL A 54 11.83 7.57 -0.91
CA VAL A 54 12.73 6.63 -1.57
C VAL A 54 13.89 6.18 -0.67
N SER A 55 13.64 5.12 0.10
CA SER A 55 14.71 4.37 0.75
C SER A 55 15.69 3.89 -0.32
N THR A 56 16.96 4.26 -0.21
CA THR A 56 18.04 3.66 -1.01
C THR A 56 18.39 2.30 -0.41
N ALA A 57 17.44 1.38 -0.41
CA ALA A 57 17.69 -0.04 -0.17
C ALA A 57 18.15 -0.71 -1.48
N PRO A 58 18.96 -1.77 -1.45
CA PRO A 58 19.37 -2.51 -2.65
C PRO A 58 18.20 -3.09 -3.46
N MET A 59 16.98 -3.10 -2.90
CA MET A 59 15.73 -3.50 -3.54
C MET A 59 14.78 -2.32 -3.85
N ALA A 60 15.22 -1.08 -3.69
CA ALA A 60 14.41 0.12 -3.98
C ALA A 60 13.96 0.15 -5.44
N THR A 61 14.86 -0.19 -6.36
CA THR A 61 14.58 -0.33 -7.80
C THR A 61 13.58 -1.45 -8.08
N VAL A 62 13.63 -2.55 -7.33
CA VAL A 62 12.65 -3.65 -7.45
C VAL A 62 11.28 -3.22 -6.94
N SER A 63 11.24 -2.49 -5.82
CA SER A 63 9.99 -1.95 -5.27
C SER A 63 9.34 -0.90 -6.17
N SER A 64 10.14 -0.03 -6.81
CA SER A 64 9.64 0.95 -7.78
C SER A 64 9.17 0.27 -9.06
N SER A 65 9.90 -0.74 -9.56
CA SER A 65 9.49 -1.53 -10.73
C SER A 65 8.23 -2.34 -10.46
N LEU A 66 8.06 -2.89 -9.26
CA LEU A 66 6.83 -3.59 -8.87
C LEU A 66 5.66 -2.63 -8.70
N ALA A 67 5.88 -1.43 -8.15
CA ALA A 67 4.85 -0.40 -8.05
C ALA A 67 4.41 0.08 -9.43
N GLN A 68 5.35 0.29 -10.36
CA GLN A 68 5.06 0.63 -11.75
C GLN A 68 4.35 -0.53 -12.48
N ALA A 69 4.84 -1.76 -12.35
CA ALA A 69 4.20 -2.94 -12.95
C ALA A 69 2.79 -3.17 -12.40
N LYS A 70 2.56 -2.91 -11.11
CA LYS A 70 1.22 -2.97 -10.50
C LYS A 70 0.28 -1.91 -11.07
N GLU A 71 0.78 -0.69 -11.34
CA GLU A 71 -0.03 0.37 -11.92
C GLU A 71 -0.33 0.11 -13.41
N GLU A 72 0.63 -0.41 -14.17
CA GLU A 72 0.42 -0.84 -15.56
C GLU A 72 -0.55 -2.03 -15.63
N LEU A 73 -0.44 -3.03 -14.74
CA LEU A 73 -1.38 -4.15 -14.65
C LEU A 73 -2.80 -3.72 -14.25
N LYS A 74 -2.91 -2.69 -13.39
CA LYS A 74 -4.20 -2.11 -13.01
C LYS A 74 -4.85 -1.36 -14.18
N LYS A 75 -4.04 -0.76 -15.05
CA LYS A 75 -4.50 -0.05 -16.26
C LYS A 75 -5.05 -1.00 -17.33
N THR A 76 -4.69 -2.28 -17.27
CA THR A 76 -5.16 -3.32 -18.19
C THR A 76 -6.01 -4.36 -17.47
N ASN A 77 -6.82 -3.99 -16.48
CA ASN A 77 -7.74 -4.94 -15.88
C ASN A 77 -8.97 -5.07 -16.81
N PRO A 78 -9.13 -6.16 -17.60
CA PRO A 78 -10.28 -6.32 -18.49
C PRO A 78 -11.61 -6.40 -17.71
N GLU A 79 -11.53 -6.53 -16.38
CA GLU A 79 -12.68 -6.50 -15.47
C GLU A 79 -13.32 -5.10 -15.37
N ASP A 80 -12.56 -4.02 -15.59
CA ASP A 80 -13.09 -2.64 -15.57
C ASP A 80 -13.81 -2.28 -16.88
N ASP A 81 -13.53 -3.00 -17.97
CA ASP A 81 -14.21 -2.81 -19.26
C ASP A 81 -15.60 -3.49 -19.31
N LEU A 82 -15.94 -4.29 -18.30
CA LEU A 82 -17.23 -4.99 -18.24
C LEU A 82 -18.32 -4.12 -17.62
N ILE A 83 -19.40 -3.91 -18.37
CA ILE A 83 -20.53 -3.10 -17.92
C ILE A 83 -21.44 -3.95 -17.04
N TRP A 84 -21.55 -3.60 -15.76
CA TRP A 84 -22.48 -4.25 -14.84
C TRP A 84 -23.84 -3.57 -14.85
N THR A 85 -24.90 -4.36 -15.05
CA THR A 85 -26.27 -3.87 -14.84
C THR A 85 -26.57 -3.65 -13.35
N GLU A 86 -27.48 -2.74 -13.04
CA GLU A 86 -27.89 -2.48 -11.64
C GLU A 86 -28.45 -3.73 -10.95
N GLU A 87 -29.13 -4.59 -11.71
CA GLU A 87 -29.71 -5.84 -11.22
C GLU A 87 -28.64 -6.84 -10.79
N ALA A 88 -27.57 -7.00 -11.60
CA ALA A 88 -26.44 -7.84 -11.28
C ALA A 88 -25.68 -7.33 -10.03
N LEU A 89 -25.49 -6.01 -9.92
CA LEU A 89 -24.86 -5.39 -8.75
C LEU A 89 -25.65 -5.64 -7.46
N LYS A 90 -26.99 -5.48 -7.49
CA LYS A 90 -27.86 -5.77 -6.34
C LYS A 90 -27.76 -7.24 -5.90
N ARG A 91 -27.62 -8.18 -6.83
CA ARG A 91 -27.43 -9.61 -6.51
C ARG A 91 -26.08 -9.87 -5.84
N ILE A 92 -25.00 -9.28 -6.34
CA ILE A 92 -23.67 -9.39 -5.70
C ILE A 92 -23.63 -8.75 -4.31
N GLN A 93 -24.42 -7.69 -4.08
CA GLN A 93 -24.52 -7.10 -2.73
C GLN A 93 -25.18 -8.04 -1.71
N ARG A 94 -26.08 -8.94 -2.15
CA ARG A 94 -26.68 -9.96 -1.27
C ARG A 94 -25.68 -11.06 -0.88
N VAL A 95 -24.63 -11.26 -1.67
CA VAL A 95 -23.55 -12.21 -1.35
C VAL A 95 -22.78 -11.69 -0.13
N PRO A 96 -22.51 -12.55 0.88
CA PRO A 96 -21.73 -12.16 2.05
C PRO A 96 -20.37 -11.56 1.68
N PHE A 97 -19.89 -10.58 2.45
CA PHE A 97 -18.74 -9.77 2.07
C PHE A 97 -17.46 -10.60 1.81
N PHE A 98 -17.23 -11.66 2.59
CA PHE A 98 -16.03 -12.50 2.51
C PHE A 98 -15.96 -13.33 1.22
N VAL A 99 -17.11 -13.68 0.63
CA VAL A 99 -17.20 -14.41 -0.65
C VAL A 99 -17.51 -13.51 -1.84
N ARG A 100 -17.89 -12.25 -1.63
CA ARG A 100 -18.26 -11.30 -2.70
C ARG A 100 -17.15 -11.12 -3.74
N GLY A 101 -15.89 -11.09 -3.30
CA GLY A 101 -14.73 -11.00 -4.19
C GLY A 101 -14.56 -12.23 -5.08
N MET A 102 -14.79 -13.43 -4.54
CA MET A 102 -14.75 -14.67 -5.32
C MET A 102 -15.91 -14.71 -6.32
N ALA A 103 -17.14 -14.41 -5.87
CA ALA A 103 -18.32 -14.40 -6.72
C ALA A 103 -18.17 -13.43 -7.91
N ARG A 104 -17.63 -12.23 -7.68
CA ARG A 104 -17.33 -11.27 -8.75
C ARG A 104 -16.38 -11.86 -9.79
N LYS A 105 -15.26 -12.45 -9.35
CA LYS A 105 -14.29 -13.06 -10.26
C LYS A 105 -14.91 -14.16 -11.11
N THR A 106 -15.69 -15.07 -10.51
CA THR A 106 -16.36 -16.16 -11.25
C THR A 106 -17.28 -15.62 -12.35
N VAL A 107 -18.08 -14.60 -12.05
CA VAL A 107 -18.98 -13.98 -13.04
C VAL A 107 -18.19 -13.29 -14.15
N ILE A 108 -17.11 -12.58 -13.81
CA ILE A 108 -16.23 -11.92 -14.78
C ILE A 108 -15.58 -12.95 -15.70
N THR A 109 -15.02 -14.02 -15.15
CA THR A 109 -14.43 -15.12 -15.92
C THR A 109 -15.45 -15.72 -16.88
N PHE A 110 -16.67 -15.98 -16.41
CA PHE A 110 -17.74 -16.52 -17.25
C PHE A 110 -18.18 -15.55 -18.37
N ALA A 111 -18.26 -14.25 -18.07
CA ALA A 111 -18.57 -13.23 -19.07
C ALA A 111 -17.48 -13.16 -20.15
N MET A 112 -16.20 -13.24 -19.75
CA MET A 112 -15.07 -13.31 -20.68
C MET A 112 -15.09 -14.58 -21.53
N GLU A 113 -15.39 -15.75 -20.94
CA GLU A 113 -15.52 -17.03 -21.67
C GLU A 113 -16.63 -16.97 -22.73
N LYS A 114 -17.75 -16.30 -22.42
CA LYS A 114 -18.85 -16.09 -23.37
C LYS A 114 -18.62 -14.93 -24.35
N GLY A 115 -17.56 -14.14 -24.18
CA GLY A 115 -17.33 -12.92 -24.95
C GLY A 115 -18.37 -11.82 -24.71
N ALA A 116 -19.08 -11.87 -23.57
CA ALA A 116 -20.07 -10.88 -23.18
C ALA A 116 -19.39 -9.67 -22.52
N THR A 117 -19.61 -8.48 -23.05
CA THR A 117 -19.10 -7.22 -22.51
C THR A 117 -20.02 -6.60 -21.45
N THR A 118 -21.24 -7.12 -21.30
CA THR A 118 -22.25 -6.65 -20.34
C THR A 118 -22.67 -7.81 -19.43
N ILE A 119 -22.65 -7.58 -18.12
CA ILE A 119 -23.08 -8.53 -17.09
C ILE A 119 -24.52 -8.20 -16.70
N ASP A 120 -25.44 -8.98 -17.25
CA ASP A 120 -26.88 -8.90 -17.05
C ASP A 120 -27.40 -9.98 -16.07
N ALA A 121 -28.66 -9.85 -15.67
CA ALA A 121 -29.30 -10.78 -14.74
C ALA A 121 -29.31 -12.23 -15.26
N LYS A 122 -29.47 -12.43 -16.57
CA LYS A 122 -29.50 -13.78 -17.15
C LYS A 122 -28.14 -14.46 -17.03
N LEU A 123 -27.05 -13.76 -17.34
CA LEU A 123 -25.69 -14.28 -17.18
C LEU A 123 -25.40 -14.64 -15.72
N MET A 124 -25.84 -13.82 -14.76
CA MET A 124 -25.72 -14.13 -13.33
C MET A 124 -26.48 -15.40 -12.90
N ASP A 125 -27.64 -15.67 -13.52
CA ASP A 125 -28.43 -16.87 -13.22
C ASP A 125 -27.78 -18.12 -13.85
N GLU A 126 -27.27 -18.02 -15.08
CA GLU A 126 -26.50 -19.10 -15.73
C GLU A 126 -25.22 -19.47 -14.97
N VAL A 127 -24.51 -18.49 -14.40
CA VAL A 127 -23.33 -18.74 -13.55
C VAL A 127 -23.70 -19.52 -12.29
N ARG A 128 -24.93 -19.38 -11.79
CA ARG A 128 -25.39 -20.04 -10.56
C ARG A 128 -25.84 -21.48 -10.79
N GLU A 129 -26.23 -21.81 -12.02
CA GLU A 129 -26.65 -23.16 -12.43
C GLU A 129 -25.48 -24.02 -12.94
N LYS A 130 -24.30 -23.42 -13.14
CA LYS A 130 -23.04 -24.09 -13.51
C LYS A 130 -22.28 -24.55 -12.26
#